data_AF-A0A212C9B8-F1
#
_entry.id   AF-A0A212C9B8-F1
#
_cell.length_a   1.000
_cell.length_b   1.000
_cell.length_c   1.000
_cell.angle_alpha   90.00
_cell.angle_beta   90.00
_cell.angle_gamma   90.00
#
_symmetry.space_group_name_H-M   'P 1'
#
loop_
_entity.id
_entity.type
_entity.pdbx_description
1 polymer ?
#
loop_
_entity_poly.entity_id
_entity_poly.type
_entity_poly.pdbx_seq_one_letter_code
_entity_poly.pdbx_strand_id
1 'polypeptide(L)'
;MEELDGDDVRVSSRGRYAERDIVQFVPFRDYVDRSGNQVLSMARLAKDVLAEIPEQLLSYMRTRDIQPRPPPLATPSPTPAPEHP
;
A
#
# COMPACT_ATOMS: atom_id res chain seq x y z
N MET A 1 15.47 5.47 13.11
CA MET A 1 14.10 5.32 12.58
C MET A 1 14.16 4.58 11.26
N GLU A 2 15.08 4.96 10.37
CA GLU A 2 15.50 4.14 9.21
C GLU A 2 15.78 2.69 9.61
N GLU A 3 16.60 2.37 10.61
CA GLU A 3 16.84 0.95 11.00
C GLU A 3 15.60 0.05 11.22
N LEU A 4 14.42 0.61 11.47
CA LEU A 4 13.18 -0.16 11.61
C LEU A 4 12.47 -0.46 10.28
N ASP A 5 12.84 0.21 9.18
CA ASP A 5 12.28 0.00 7.85
C ASP A 5 12.60 -1.41 7.31
N GLY A 6 13.76 -1.96 7.66
CA GLY A 6 14.05 -3.38 7.42
C GLY A 6 14.35 -3.73 5.96
N ASP A 7 14.59 -2.71 5.13
CA ASP A 7 14.94 -2.76 3.70
C ASP A 7 16.32 -3.42 3.52
N ASP A 8 17.29 -2.98 4.32
CA ASP A 8 18.68 -3.42 4.27
C ASP A 8 18.92 -4.67 5.13
N VAL A 9 18.37 -4.68 6.36
CA VAL A 9 18.64 -5.72 7.36
C VAL A 9 17.39 -6.01 8.18
N ARG A 10 17.07 -7.30 8.32
CA ARG A 10 16.00 -7.78 9.20
C ARG A 10 16.30 -7.41 10.65
N VAL A 11 15.42 -6.62 11.27
CA VAL A 11 15.48 -6.35 12.71
C VAL A 11 15.38 -7.66 13.50
N SER A 12 16.13 -7.74 14.60
CA SER A 12 16.12 -8.91 15.48
C SER A 12 16.01 -8.51 16.94
N SER A 13 15.39 -9.38 17.73
CA SER A 13 15.28 -9.21 19.18
C SER A 13 15.27 -10.57 19.87
N ARG A 14 16.11 -10.72 20.90
CA ARG A 14 16.26 -11.97 21.66
C ARG A 14 16.55 -13.19 20.77
N GLY A 15 17.42 -13.02 19.78
CA GLY A 15 17.82 -14.08 18.85
C GLY A 15 16.77 -14.46 17.80
N ARG A 16 15.65 -13.72 17.70
CA ARG A 16 14.63 -13.93 16.67
C ARG A 16 14.63 -12.76 15.70
N TYR A 17 14.68 -13.07 14.41
CA TYR A 17 14.55 -12.10 13.33
C TYR A 17 13.08 -11.84 13.02
N ALA A 18 12.76 -10.64 12.56
CA ALA A 18 11.48 -10.35 11.95
C ALA A 18 11.30 -11.24 10.71
N GLU A 19 10.15 -11.91 10.64
CA GLU A 19 9.81 -12.79 9.52
C GLU A 19 9.66 -11.99 8.22
N ARG A 20 9.08 -10.80 8.33
CA ARG A 20 8.77 -9.91 7.21
C ARG A 20 8.95 -8.48 7.61
N ASP A 21 9.04 -7.66 6.59
CA ASP A 21 9.17 -6.23 6.69
C ASP A 21 7.76 -5.70 6.51
N ILE A 22 7.35 -4.93 7.51
CA ILE A 22 6.00 -4.42 7.70
C ILE A 22 6.03 -2.99 8.25
N VAL A 23 7.20 -2.36 8.30
CA VAL A 23 7.38 -1.04 8.90
C VAL A 23 8.03 -0.16 7.85
N GLN A 24 7.44 1.01 7.57
CA GLN A 24 8.06 2.01 6.71
C GLN A 24 8.29 3.27 7.54
N PHE A 25 9.49 3.84 7.42
CA PHE A 25 9.72 5.20 7.88
C PHE A 25 9.78 6.18 6.70
N VAL A 26 8.96 7.23 6.75
CA VAL A 26 9.03 8.37 5.81
C VAL A 26 9.11 9.68 6.60
N PRO A 27 10.21 10.45 6.48
CA PRO A 27 10.38 11.70 7.21
C PRO A 27 9.40 12.78 6.70
N PHE A 28 8.26 12.93 7.40
CA PHE A 28 7.19 13.87 7.03
C PHE A 28 7.68 15.31 6.74
N ARG A 29 8.68 15.78 7.50
CA ARG A 29 9.26 17.13 7.35
C ARG A 29 9.79 17.44 5.95
N ASP A 30 10.23 16.42 5.21
CA ASP A 30 10.81 16.59 3.87
C ASP A 30 9.74 16.90 2.82
N TYR A 31 8.46 16.69 3.18
CA TYR A 31 7.31 16.93 2.32
C TYR A 31 6.56 18.21 2.71
N VAL A 32 6.90 18.87 3.81
CA VAL A 32 6.22 20.12 4.22
C VAL A 32 6.67 21.27 3.32
N ASP A 33 5.85 21.61 2.32
CA ASP A 33 6.11 22.75 1.43
C ASP A 33 5.77 24.08 2.11
N ARG A 34 6.78 24.93 2.28
CA ARG A 34 6.63 26.30 2.81
C ARG A 34 5.98 27.25 1.81
N SER A 35 5.91 26.87 0.54
CA SER A 35 5.36 27.66 -0.57
C SER A 35 3.85 27.50 -0.73
N GLY A 36 3.23 26.57 0.01
CA GLY A 36 1.78 26.41 0.07
C GLY A 36 1.16 25.41 -0.91
N ASN A 37 1.93 24.69 -1.73
CA ASN A 37 1.37 23.66 -2.62
C ASN A 37 1.17 22.32 -1.87
N GLN A 38 0.17 22.33 -0.98
CA GLN A 38 -0.13 21.19 -0.10
C GLN A 38 -0.55 19.93 -0.87
N VAL A 39 -1.27 20.07 -2.00
CA VAL A 39 -1.75 18.90 -2.75
C VAL A 39 -0.59 18.08 -3.31
N LEU A 40 0.38 18.74 -3.94
CA LEU A 40 1.55 18.04 -4.51
C LEU A 40 2.50 17.52 -3.41
N SER A 41 2.57 18.24 -2.28
CA SER A 41 3.28 17.81 -1.08
C SER A 41 2.70 16.50 -0.52
N MET A 42 1.38 16.44 -0.33
CA MET A 42 0.69 15.24 0.16
C MET A 42 0.75 14.09 -0.84
N ALA A 43 0.67 14.37 -2.15
CA ALA A 43 0.81 13.35 -3.18
C ALA A 43 2.20 12.69 -3.14
N ARG A 44 3.27 13.46 -2.93
CA ARG A 44 4.64 12.94 -2.80
C ARG A 44 4.81 12.12 -1.52
N LEU A 45 4.32 12.63 -0.40
CA LEU A 45 4.32 11.87 0.86
C LEU A 45 3.58 10.54 0.71
N ALA A 46 2.37 10.56 0.12
CA ALA A 46 1.58 9.35 -0.07
C ALA A 46 2.28 8.34 -0.99
N LYS A 47 2.93 8.83 -2.06
CA LYS A 47 3.72 7.97 -2.96
C LYS A 47 4.78 7.21 -2.18
N ASP A 48 5.58 7.92 -1.38
CA ASP A 48 6.74 7.30 -0.73
C ASP A 48 6.34 6.47 0.50
N VAL A 49 5.23 6.81 1.18
CA VAL A 49 4.66 5.97 2.26
C VAL A 49 4.05 4.67 1.74
N LEU A 50 3.50 4.67 0.52
CA LEU A 50 2.75 3.53 -0.02
C LEU A 50 3.56 2.67 -1.00
N ALA A 51 4.80 3.05 -1.30
CA ALA A 51 5.61 2.45 -2.36
C ALA A 51 5.74 0.92 -2.23
N GLU A 52 5.86 0.42 -1.01
CA GLU A 52 6.20 -0.98 -0.73
C GLU A 52 5.00 -1.90 -0.47
N ILE A 53 3.83 -1.31 -0.21
CA ILE A 53 2.61 -2.05 0.10
C ILE A 53 2.28 -3.14 -0.93
N PRO A 54 2.43 -2.91 -2.26
CA PRO A 54 2.19 -3.96 -3.25
C PRO A 54 3.09 -5.19 -3.05
N GLU A 55 4.39 -4.99 -2.83
CA GLU A 55 5.33 -6.09 -2.67
C GLU A 55 5.14 -6.82 -1.34
N GLN A 56 4.93 -6.07 -0.25
CA GLN A 56 4.64 -6.62 1.09
C GLN A 56 3.35 -7.47 1.07
N LEU A 57 2.29 -7.00 0.39
CA LEU A 57 1.04 -7.74 0.23
C LEU A 57 1.24 -9.02 -0.59
N LEU A 58 1.90 -8.94 -1.74
CA LEU A 58 2.14 -10.11 -2.59
C LEU A 58 3.04 -11.14 -1.90
N SER A 59 4.04 -10.69 -1.14
CA SER A 59 4.87 -11.54 -0.31
C SER A 59 4.03 -12.32 0.70
N TYR A 60 3.15 -11.63 1.43
CA TYR A 60 2.22 -12.26 2.38
C TYR A 60 1.31 -13.30 1.76
N MET A 61 0.69 -12.98 0.62
CA MET A 61 -0.25 -13.87 -0.03
C MET A 61 0.44 -15.15 -0.51
N ARG A 62 1.64 -15.01 -1.10
CA ARG A 62 2.46 -16.14 -1.57
C ARG A 62 2.91 -17.05 -0.42
N THR A 63 3.36 -16.49 0.71
CA THR A 63 3.83 -17.32 1.85
C THR A 63 2.71 -18.10 2.53
N ARG A 64 1.45 -17.69 2.32
CA ARG A 64 0.26 -18.34 2.89
C ARG A 64 -0.60 -19.07 1.87
N ASP A 65 -0.14 -19.18 0.62
CA ASP A 65 -0.89 -19.78 -0.48
C ASP A 65 -2.33 -19.20 -0.62
N ILE A 66 -2.46 -17.88 -0.40
CA ILE A 66 -3.74 -17.18 -0.54
C ILE A 66 -3.90 -16.80 -2.01
N GLN A 67 -4.84 -17.45 -2.68
CA GLN A 67 -5.15 -17.18 -4.08
C GLN A 67 -6.08 -15.95 -4.25
N PRO A 68 -5.94 -15.15 -5.31
CA PRO A 68 -6.86 -14.06 -5.62
C PRO A 68 -8.29 -14.57 -5.79
N ARG A 69 -9.27 -13.77 -5.35
CA ARG A 69 -10.68 -14.08 -5.64
C ARG A 69 -10.95 -13.90 -7.13
N PRO A 70 -11.85 -14.73 -7.71
CA PRO A 70 -12.28 -14.53 -9.08
C PRO A 70 -12.92 -13.13 -9.25
N PRO A 71 -12.83 -12.53 -10.44
CA PRO A 71 -13.44 -11.24 -10.71
C PRO A 71 -14.96 -11.31 -10.46
N PRO A 72 -15.58 -10.20 -10.00
CA PRO A 72 -17.03 -10.16 -9.85
C PRO A 72 -17.70 -10.48 -11.19
N LEU A 73 -18.78 -11.27 -11.16
CA LEU A 73 -19.62 -11.44 -12.34
C LEU A 73 -20.13 -10.06 -12.77
N ALA A 74 -19.93 -9.70 -14.04
CA ALA A 74 -20.50 -8.48 -14.58
C ALA A 74 -22.02 -8.56 -14.41
N THR A 75 -22.58 -7.77 -13.49
CA THR A 75 -24.02 -7.59 -13.41
C THR A 75 -24.45 -6.90 -14.70
N PRO A 76 -25.32 -7.48 -15.54
CA PRO A 76 -25.85 -6.75 -16.68
C PRO A 76 -26.55 -5.51 -16.15
N SER A 77 -26.14 -4.33 -16.65
CA SER A 77 -26.81 -3.07 -16.38
C SER A 77 -28.31 -3.23 -16.62
N PRO A 78 -29.20 -2.70 -15.75
CA PRO A 78 -30.63 -2.77 -16.03
C PRO A 78 -30.90 -2.03 -17.32
N THR A 79 -31.32 -2.75 -18.35
CA THR A 79 -31.83 -2.17 -19.60
C THR A 79 -32.93 -1.17 -19.23
N PRO A 80 -32.85 0.11 -19.63
CA PRO A 80 -33.95 1.03 -19.39
C PRO A 80 -35.20 0.46 -20.06
N ALA A 81 -36.28 0.29 -19.28
CA ALA A 81 -37.56 -0.15 -19.79
C ALA A 81 -38.03 0.83 -20.90
N PRO A 82 -38.67 0.34 -21.98
CA PRO A 82 -39.18 1.22 -23.01
C PRO A 82 -40.22 2.15 -22.38
N GLU A 83 -40.02 3.46 -22.53
CA GLU A 83 -41.05 4.47 -22.24
C GLU A 83 -42.25 4.17 -23.12
N HIS A 84 -43.38 3.84 -22.50
CA HIS A 84 -44.67 3.73 -23.19
C HIS A 84 -45.24 5.14 -23.44
N PRO A 85 -45.95 5.34 -24.58
CA PRO A 85 -46.42 6.65 -25.05
C PRO A 85 -47.52 7.27 -24.18
#